data_AF-A0A8T7KW11-F1
#
_entry.id   AF-A0A8T7KW11-F1
#
_cell.length_a   1.000
_cell.length_b   1.000
_cell.length_c   1.000
_cell.angle_alpha   90.00
_cell.angle_beta   90.00
_cell.angle_gamma   90.00
#
_symmetry.space_group_name_H-M   'P 1'
#
loop_
_entity.id
_entity.type
_entity.pdbx_description
1 polymer ?
#
loop_
_entity_poly.entity_id
_entity_poly.type
_entity_poly.pdbx_seq_one_letter_code
_entity_poly.pdbx_strand_id
1 'polypeptide(L)' 'MHKQKSKFDQKWKVIRDQSLEWFDLLAEHDLKKVDKAEDKLDKFVTMLQVKYGYTRQQATDEINRRWMAFYMARRIAG' A
#
# COMPACT_ATOMS: atom_id res chain seq x y z
N MET A 1 4.31 -17.68 -18.22
CA MET A 1 2.94 -17.29 -17.78
C MET A 1 2.96 -15.82 -17.41
N HIS A 2 2.12 -14.97 -18.02
CA HIS A 2 1.90 -13.61 -17.53
C HIS A 2 0.87 -13.69 -16.40
N LYS A 3 1.33 -13.54 -15.14
CA LYS A 3 0.45 -13.49 -13.97
C LYS A 3 -0.36 -12.20 -14.03
N GLN A 4 -1.69 -12.29 -13.99
CA GLN A 4 -2.54 -11.11 -14.04
C GLN A 4 -2.28 -10.22 -12.82
N LYS A 5 -1.98 -8.94 -13.06
CA LYS A 5 -1.71 -7.97 -11.98
C LYS A 5 -2.96 -7.78 -11.12
N SER A 6 -2.79 -7.85 -9.80
CA SER A 6 -3.86 -7.62 -8.82
C SER A 6 -4.43 -6.19 -8.96
N LYS A 7 -5.64 -5.94 -8.41
CA LYS A 7 -6.18 -4.58 -8.31
C LYS A 7 -5.23 -3.65 -7.54
N PHE A 8 -4.55 -4.18 -6.53
CA PHE A 8 -3.55 -3.43 -5.77
C PHE A 8 -2.36 -3.03 -6.66
N ASP A 9 -1.81 -3.95 -7.44
CA ASP A 9 -0.72 -3.66 -8.40
C ASP A 9 -1.11 -2.60 -9.43
N GLN A 10 -2.36 -2.64 -9.90
CA GLN A 10 -2.87 -1.65 -10.85
C GLN A 10 -3.00 -0.25 -10.23
N LYS A 11 -3.35 -0.16 -8.93
CA LYS A 11 -3.48 1.10 -8.18
C LYS A 11 -2.21 1.52 -7.47
N TRP A 12 -1.14 0.73 -7.58
CA TRP A 12 0.09 0.91 -6.81
C TRP A 12 0.68 2.30 -6.93
N LYS A 13 0.67 2.93 -8.12
CA LYS A 13 1.21 4.28 -8.27
C LYS A 13 0.55 5.28 -7.31
N VAL A 14 -0.78 5.26 -7.21
CA VAL A 14 -1.53 6.17 -6.33
C VAL A 14 -1.28 5.83 -4.87
N ILE A 15 -1.25 4.54 -4.54
CA ILE A 15 -0.97 4.08 -3.17
C ILE A 15 0.43 4.53 -2.75
N ARG A 16 1.45 4.28 -3.58
CA ARG A 16 2.84 4.68 -3.36
C ARG A 16 2.97 6.18 -3.10
N ASP A 17 2.35 7.00 -3.95
CA ASP A 17 2.43 8.45 -3.86
C ASP A 17 1.80 8.98 -2.54
N GLN A 18 0.92 8.20 -1.90
CA GLN A 18 0.26 8.54 -0.64
C GLN A 18 0.83 7.81 0.59
N SER A 19 1.57 6.72 0.39
CA SER A 19 2.08 5.89 1.48
C SER A 19 2.98 6.65 2.46
N LEU A 20 3.71 7.67 1.99
CA LEU A 20 4.55 8.51 2.87
C LEU A 20 3.73 9.45 3.76
N GLU A 21 2.51 9.80 3.36
CA GLU A 21 1.58 10.59 4.17
C GLU A 21 0.76 9.70 5.12
N TRP A 22 0.49 8.45 4.72
CA TRP A 22 -0.31 7.52 5.52
C TRP A 22 0.49 6.80 6.60
N PHE A 23 1.79 6.62 6.39
CA PHE A 23 2.65 5.77 7.22
C PHE A 23 3.98 6.46 7.54
N ASP A 24 4.05 7.10 8.70
CA ASP A 24 5.21 7.87 9.18
C ASP A 24 6.55 7.10 9.27
N LEU A 25 6.52 5.76 9.40
CA LEU A 25 7.72 4.91 9.51
C LEU A 25 8.23 4.41 8.15
N LEU A 26 7.50 4.69 7.07
CA LEU A 26 7.91 4.36 5.71
C LEU A 26 8.73 5.50 5.12
N ALA A 27 9.76 5.11 4.37
CA ALA A 27 10.57 6.03 3.59
C ALA A 27 10.57 5.62 2.12
N GLU A 28 10.96 6.53 1.22
CA GLU A 28 10.99 6.27 -0.22
C GLU A 28 11.75 5.00 -0.60
N HIS A 29 12.87 4.73 0.08
CA HIS A 29 13.71 3.57 -0.20
C HIS A 29 13.01 2.25 0.13
N ASP A 30 12.06 2.25 1.06
CA ASP A 30 11.22 1.10 1.36
C ASP A 30 10.22 0.88 0.21
N LEU A 31 9.52 1.94 -0.23
CA LEU A 31 8.58 1.85 -1.35
C LEU A 31 9.24 1.39 -2.65
N LYS A 32 10.51 1.76 -2.89
CA LYS A 32 11.32 1.26 -4.02
C LYS A 32 11.53 -0.27 -3.99
N LYS A 33 11.50 -0.90 -2.81
CA LYS A 33 11.56 -2.37 -2.69
C LYS A 33 10.23 -3.01 -3.12
N VAL A 34 9.11 -2.32 -2.90
CA VAL A 34 7.77 -2.77 -3.33
C VAL A 34 7.61 -2.60 -4.84
N ASP A 35 8.11 -1.51 -5.43
CA ASP A 35 8.07 -1.27 -6.88
C ASP A 35 8.57 -2.47 -7.69
N LYS A 36 9.65 -3.11 -7.21
CA LYS A 36 10.34 -4.23 -7.86
C LYS A 36 9.72 -5.60 -7.57
N ALA A 37 8.74 -5.68 -6.68
CA ALA A 37 8.11 -6.94 -6.29
C ALA A 37 7.13 -7.43 -7.36
N GLU A 38 7.11 -8.76 -7.56
CA GLU A 38 6.12 -9.44 -8.39
C GLU A 38 4.70 -9.27 -7.81
N ASP A 39 4.56 -9.46 -6.49
CA ASP A 39 3.35 -9.19 -5.72
C ASP A 39 3.58 -8.00 -4.79
N LYS A 40 3.02 -6.85 -5.16
CA LYS A 40 3.21 -5.61 -4.40
C LYS A 40 2.40 -5.60 -3.11
N LEU A 41 1.22 -6.22 -3.11
CA LEU A 41 0.39 -6.28 -1.92
C LEU A 41 1.10 -7.08 -0.83
N ASP A 42 1.59 -8.27 -1.17
CA ASP A 42 2.31 -9.11 -0.22
C ASP A 42 3.58 -8.44 0.31
N LYS A 43 4.36 -7.80 -0.58
CA LYS A 43 5.57 -7.09 -0.18
C LYS A 43 5.27 -5.89 0.72
N PHE A 44 4.21 -5.13 0.40
CA PHE A 44 3.82 -3.96 1.18
C PHE A 44 3.22 -4.36 2.55
N VAL A 45 2.42 -5.41 2.60
CA VAL A 45 1.91 -5.98 3.87
C VAL A 45 3.08 -6.39 4.76
N THR A 46 4.01 -7.21 4.24
CA THR A 46 5.21 -7.64 4.98
C THR A 46 6.00 -6.45 5.53
N MET A 47 6.12 -5.37 4.74
CA MET A 47 6.80 -4.15 5.16
C MET A 47 6.12 -3.47 6.34
N LEU A 48 4.79 -3.36 6.32
CA LEU A 48 4.03 -2.81 7.44
C LEU A 48 4.15 -3.71 8.69
N GLN A 49 4.20 -5.03 8.53
CA GLN A 49 4.47 -5.93 9.65
C GLN A 49 5.84 -5.65 10.29
N VAL A 50 6.90 -5.48 9.48
CA VAL A 50 8.26 -5.21 9.98
C VAL A 50 8.36 -3.84 10.64
N LYS A 51 7.75 -2.81 10.06
CA LYS A 51 7.89 -1.42 10.51
C LYS A 51 7.01 -1.10 11.72
N TYR A 52 5.80 -1.66 11.76
CA TYR A 52 4.78 -1.32 12.76
C TYR A 52 4.45 -2.48 13.71
N GLY A 53 5.03 -3.68 13.51
CA GLY A 53 4.71 -4.86 14.31
C GLY A 53 3.32 -5.45 14.03
N TYR A 54 2.70 -5.09 12.91
CA TYR A 54 1.36 -5.57 12.57
C TYR A 54 1.33 -7.06 12.26
N THR A 55 0.22 -7.70 12.60
CA THR A 55 -0.18 -8.95 11.96
C THR A 55 -0.53 -8.70 10.49
N ARG A 56 -0.54 -9.76 9.67
CA ARG A 56 -0.90 -9.67 8.25
C ARG A 56 -2.30 -9.06 8.06
N GLN A 57 -3.24 -9.44 8.93
CA GLN A 57 -4.61 -8.93 8.92
C GLN A 57 -4.64 -7.43 9.23
N GLN A 58 -3.99 -6.99 10.31
CA GLN A 58 -3.91 -5.57 10.69
C GLN A 58 -3.30 -4.70 9.59
N ALA A 59 -2.21 -5.16 8.96
CA ALA A 59 -1.59 -4.46 7.86
C ALA A 59 -2.53 -4.34 6.64
N THR A 60 -3.23 -5.42 6.29
CA THR A 60 -4.20 -5.42 5.19
C THR A 60 -5.38 -4.50 5.48
N ASP A 61 -5.91 -4.53 6.70
CA ASP A 61 -7.02 -3.68 7.12
C ASP A 61 -6.63 -2.21 7.13
N GLU A 62 -5.41 -1.88 7.59
CA GLU A 62 -4.93 -0.50 7.59
C GLU A 62 -4.77 0.04 6.17
N ILE A 63 -4.22 -0.76 5.24
CA ILE A 63 -4.16 -0.40 3.82
C ILE A 63 -5.57 -0.09 3.29
N ASN A 64 -6.54 -0.97 3.56
CA ASN A 64 -7.92 -0.78 3.10
C ASN A 64 -8.56 0.46 3.72
N ARG A 65 -8.38 0.70 5.02
CA ARG A 65 -8.90 1.89 5.72
C ARG A 65 -8.38 3.18 5.10
N ARG A 66 -7.06 3.28 4.89
CA ARG A 66 -6.42 4.45 4.29
C ARG A 66 -6.87 4.67 2.84
N TRP A 67 -6.94 3.59 2.06
CA TRP A 67 -7.42 3.64 0.68
C TRP A 67 -8.88 4.12 0.60
N MET A 68 -9.77 3.62 1.46
CA MET A 68 -11.16 4.06 1.52
C MET A 68 -11.27 5.53 1.92
N ALA A 69 -10.54 5.95 2.95
CA ALA A 69 -10.54 7.34 3.39
C ALA A 69 -10.11 8.30 2.27
N PHE A 70 -9.00 7.96 1.59
CA PHE A 70 -8.51 8.72 0.43
C PHE A 70 -9.52 8.78 -0.71
N TYR A 71 -10.13 7.66 -1.06
CA TYR A 71 -11.11 7.61 -2.13
C TYR A 71 -12.38 8.42 -1.80
N MET A 72 -12.87 8.33 -0.56
CA MET A 72 -14.05 9.08 -0.12
C MET A 72 -13.79 10.59 -0.09
N ALA A 73 -12.63 11.02 0.41
CA ALA A 73 -12.24 12.42 0.41
C ALA A 73 -12.22 13.01 -1.02
N ARG A 74 -11.67 12.26 -1.99
CA ARG A 74 -11.63 12.69 -3.39
C ARG A 74 -12.99 12.69 -4.08
N ARG A 75 -13.91 11.81 -3.67
CA ARG A 75 -15.28 11.77 -4.23
C ARG A 75 -16.14 12.93 -3.75
N ILE A 76 -15.88 13.47 -2.56
CA ILE A 76 -16.63 14.61 -2.00
C ILE A 76 -16.05 15.95 -2.52
N ALA A 77 -14.76 15.97 -2.85
CA ALA A 77 -14.06 17.18 -3.31
C ALA A 77 -14.18 17.45 -4.83
N GLY A 78 -14.86 16.59 -5.59
CA GLY A 78 -15.10 16.75 -7.03
C GLY A 78 -16.59 16.70 -7.34
#